data_AF-A0A7C7V3G3-F1
#
_entry.id   AF-A0A7C7V3G3-F1
#
_cell.length_a   1.000
_cell.length_b   1.000
_cell.length_c   1.000
_cell.angle_alpha   90.00
_cell.angle_beta   90.00
_cell.angle_gamma   90.00
#
_symmetry.space_group_name_H-M   'P 1'
#
loop_
_entity.id
_entity.type
_entity.pdbx_description
1 polymer ?
#
loop_
_entity_poly.entity_id
_entity_poly.type
_entity_poly.pdbx_seq_one_letter_code
_entity_poly.pdbx_strand_id
1 'polypeptide(L)'
;MSSEPAENSPETPSESTPEAGRWKMGMAVGMLFAVLGGVASWAAVQASYPVFQPPPDQIDPMAGVPEAIQKKLDRNNAIVILAVVAGLIAAALAAGEAALRRSWALIVVALVVSGLVAAALGSWAGWAGHALFEYLRPRRELSELARTAMVQTLMLGLLGCSVGVGVAAVVGRRVRGRLSCFIAGLLGGVLAGMLYPVAASVVGLITPVITDTLIPARAGERLLWIGLTALILGLLLPAVCGQGACCRCRTPAETRPQED
;
A
#
# COMPACT_ATOMS: atom_id res chain seq x y z
N MET A 1 -36.42 4.46 66.63
CA MET A 1 -36.72 4.81 65.23
C MET A 1 -35.64 5.76 64.77
N SER A 2 -34.56 5.21 64.22
CA SER A 2 -33.46 5.99 63.63
C SER A 2 -33.44 5.64 62.15
N SER A 3 -33.82 6.61 61.32
CA SER A 3 -33.78 6.52 59.86
C SER A 3 -32.38 6.87 59.38
N GLU A 4 -31.63 5.87 58.89
CA GLU A 4 -30.38 6.09 58.16
C GLU A 4 -30.68 6.76 56.80
N PRO A 5 -29.98 7.84 56.44
CA PRO A 5 -30.11 8.45 55.13
C PRO A 5 -29.37 7.60 54.09
N ALA A 6 -30.07 7.23 53.02
CA ALA A 6 -29.51 6.53 51.88
C ALA A 6 -28.36 7.35 51.26
N GLU A 7 -27.15 6.80 51.35
CA GLU A 7 -25.92 7.32 50.76
C GLU A 7 -26.01 7.21 49.24
N ASN A 8 -26.42 8.31 48.61
CA ASN A 8 -26.54 8.45 47.17
C ASN A 8 -25.12 8.59 46.60
N SER A 9 -24.47 7.45 46.36
CA SER A 9 -23.15 7.40 45.72
C SER A 9 -23.25 8.07 44.33
N PRO A 10 -22.49 9.13 44.05
CA PRO A 10 -22.49 9.75 42.73
C PRO A 10 -22.02 8.72 41.72
N GLU A 11 -22.92 8.30 40.81
CA GLU A 11 -22.57 7.55 39.63
C GLU A 11 -21.50 8.35 38.88
N THR A 12 -20.25 7.91 39.01
CA THR A 12 -19.16 8.45 38.21
C THR A 12 -19.54 8.20 36.75
N PRO A 13 -19.65 9.25 35.92
CA PRO A 13 -19.99 9.07 34.52
C PRO A 13 -18.93 8.15 33.93
N SER A 14 -19.36 6.95 33.57
CA SER A 14 -18.56 5.95 32.87
C SER A 14 -17.93 6.66 31.67
N GLU A 15 -16.65 6.99 31.81
CA GLU A 15 -15.83 7.54 30.75
C GLU A 15 -15.85 6.49 29.63
N SER A 16 -16.76 6.69 28.69
CA SER A 16 -16.79 5.95 27.44
C SER A 16 -15.46 6.22 26.75
N THR A 17 -14.51 5.30 27.00
CA THR A 17 -13.17 5.37 26.43
C THR A 17 -13.38 5.48 24.93
N PRO A 18 -12.95 6.60 24.31
CA PRO A 18 -13.35 6.88 22.95
C PRO A 18 -12.90 5.72 22.09
N GLU A 19 -13.81 5.16 21.29
CA GLU A 19 -13.54 4.17 20.24
C GLU A 19 -12.64 4.73 19.11
N ALA A 20 -11.83 5.73 19.43
CA ALA A 20 -10.88 6.42 18.61
C ALA A 20 -9.69 5.50 18.32
N GLY A 21 -9.83 4.68 17.28
CA GLY A 21 -8.72 3.93 16.72
C GLY A 21 -9.07 2.67 15.93
N ARG A 22 -10.36 2.34 15.78
CA ARG A 22 -10.78 1.21 14.95
C ARG A 22 -10.93 1.62 13.49
N TRP A 23 -10.47 0.76 12.60
CA TRP A 23 -10.69 0.86 11.17
C TRP A 23 -12.17 0.65 10.88
N LYS A 24 -12.82 1.60 10.20
CA LYS A 24 -14.25 1.55 9.89
C LYS A 24 -14.52 1.11 8.45
N MET A 25 -13.54 1.26 7.58
CA MET A 25 -13.65 0.91 6.17
C MET A 25 -13.72 -0.61 5.98
N GLY A 26 -14.81 -1.10 5.36
CA GLY A 26 -14.92 -2.49 4.94
C GLY A 26 -14.07 -2.80 3.70
N MET A 27 -13.90 -4.09 3.40
CA MET A 27 -13.07 -4.57 2.27
C MET A 27 -13.49 -3.98 0.91
N ALA A 28 -14.79 -3.96 0.59
CA ALA A 28 -15.27 -3.43 -0.69
C ALA A 28 -14.95 -1.93 -0.86
N VAL A 29 -15.12 -1.15 0.21
CA VAL A 29 -14.83 0.29 0.20
C VAL A 29 -13.33 0.53 0.11
N GLY A 30 -12.52 -0.24 0.86
CA GLY A 30 -11.06 -0.14 0.76
C GLY A 30 -10.52 -0.53 -0.60
N MET A 31 -11.10 -1.56 -1.25
CA MET A 31 -10.77 -1.93 -2.62
C MET A 31 -11.10 -0.80 -3.59
N LEU A 32 -12.29 -0.18 -3.47
CA LEU A 32 -12.68 0.95 -4.31
C LEU A 32 -11.66 2.11 -4.19
N PHE A 33 -11.34 2.55 -2.98
CA PHE A 33 -10.39 3.64 -2.77
C PHE A 33 -8.97 3.28 -3.23
N ALA A 34 -8.51 2.05 -3.00
CA ALA A 34 -7.22 1.61 -3.49
C ALA A 34 -7.18 1.61 -5.02
N VAL A 35 -8.23 1.12 -5.69
CA VAL A 35 -8.33 1.14 -7.17
C VAL A 35 -8.32 2.58 -7.69
N LEU A 36 -9.04 3.51 -7.05
CA LEU A 36 -8.98 4.92 -7.41
C LEU A 36 -7.56 5.49 -7.26
N GLY A 37 -6.87 5.17 -6.17
CA GLY A 37 -5.46 5.53 -5.98
C GLY A 37 -4.54 4.89 -7.02
N GLY A 38 -4.81 3.65 -7.43
CA GLY A 38 -4.08 2.93 -8.47
C GLY A 38 -4.28 3.55 -9.85
N VAL A 39 -5.51 3.91 -10.21
CA VAL A 39 -5.82 4.62 -11.46
C VAL A 39 -5.15 5.99 -11.50
N ALA A 40 -5.21 6.75 -10.40
CA ALA A 40 -4.51 8.03 -10.28
C ALA A 40 -2.99 7.87 -10.41
N SER A 41 -2.42 6.85 -9.76
CA SER A 41 -0.99 6.51 -9.88
C SER A 41 -0.61 6.15 -11.30
N TRP A 42 -1.41 5.31 -11.97
CA TRP A 42 -1.18 4.93 -13.36
C TRP A 42 -1.24 6.15 -14.29
N ALA A 43 -2.23 7.03 -14.14
CA ALA A 43 -2.34 8.25 -14.92
C ALA A 43 -1.12 9.18 -14.70
N ALA A 44 -0.69 9.36 -13.44
CA ALA A 44 0.48 10.16 -13.11
C ALA A 44 1.77 9.57 -13.71
N VAL A 45 1.96 8.25 -13.61
CA VAL A 45 3.11 7.54 -14.19
C VAL A 45 3.06 7.59 -15.72
N GLN A 46 1.88 7.47 -16.33
CA GLN A 46 1.74 7.54 -17.78
C GLN A 46 2.05 8.93 -18.33
N ALA A 47 1.68 9.98 -17.60
CA ALA A 47 1.95 11.36 -17.98
C ALA A 47 3.42 11.78 -17.80
N SER A 48 4.13 11.15 -16.87
CA SER A 48 5.48 11.57 -16.47
C SER A 48 6.61 10.62 -16.86
N TYR A 49 6.33 9.38 -17.29
CA TYR A 49 7.38 8.41 -17.57
C TYR A 49 7.87 8.45 -19.04
N PRO A 50 9.20 8.43 -19.27
CA PRO A 50 10.29 8.50 -18.28
C PRO A 50 10.43 9.91 -17.68
N VAL A 51 10.60 9.98 -16.35
CA VAL A 51 10.71 11.26 -15.61
C VAL A 51 12.06 11.89 -15.87
N PHE A 52 13.11 11.08 -15.84
CA PHE A 52 14.46 11.49 -16.18
C PHE A 52 14.85 10.88 -17.52
N GLN A 53 15.26 11.74 -18.44
CA GLN A 53 15.74 11.39 -19.78
C GLN A 53 17.24 11.71 -19.89
N PRO A 54 17.99 10.98 -20.74
CA PRO A 54 19.39 11.29 -20.99
C PRO A 54 19.53 12.68 -21.63
N PRO A 55 20.49 13.50 -21.18
CA PRO A 55 20.81 14.76 -21.84
C PRO A 55 21.19 14.52 -23.32
N PRO A 56 20.69 15.33 -24.28
CA PRO A 56 20.93 15.10 -25.71
C PRO A 56 22.42 15.06 -26.08
N ASP A 57 23.25 15.81 -25.36
CA ASP A 57 24.70 15.88 -25.51
C ASP A 57 25.44 14.60 -25.08
N GLN A 58 24.77 13.72 -24.33
CA GLN A 58 25.33 12.46 -23.83
C GLN A 58 24.85 11.24 -24.63
N ILE A 59 24.04 11.45 -25.67
CA ILE A 59 23.57 10.40 -26.57
C ILE A 59 24.55 10.32 -27.73
N ASP A 60 25.43 9.33 -27.70
CA ASP A 60 26.29 9.04 -28.85
C ASP A 60 25.41 8.40 -29.95
N PRO A 61 25.35 8.95 -31.18
CA PRO A 61 24.54 8.40 -32.25
C PRO A 61 24.96 6.99 -32.70
N MET A 62 26.21 6.57 -32.41
CA MET A 62 26.72 5.24 -32.72
C MET A 62 26.72 4.29 -31.52
N ALA A 63 27.05 4.80 -30.33
CA ALA A 63 27.20 3.99 -29.12
C ALA A 63 25.99 4.02 -28.17
N GLY A 64 25.03 4.92 -28.38
CA GLY A 64 23.89 5.13 -27.50
C GLY A 64 24.25 5.85 -26.21
N VAL A 65 23.43 5.64 -25.17
CA VAL A 65 23.65 6.23 -23.84
C VAL A 65 24.65 5.37 -23.06
N PRO A 66 25.71 5.95 -22.48
CA PRO A 66 26.65 5.20 -21.64
C PRO A 66 25.92 4.46 -20.50
N GLU A 67 26.29 3.20 -20.25
CA GLU A 67 25.56 2.33 -19.30
C GLU A 67 25.47 2.94 -17.89
N ALA A 68 26.51 3.65 -17.45
CA ALA A 68 26.53 4.32 -16.14
C ALA A 68 25.48 5.43 -16.02
N ILE A 69 25.21 6.16 -17.11
CA ILE A 69 24.16 7.19 -17.15
C ILE A 69 22.79 6.53 -17.15
N GLN A 70 22.60 5.48 -17.97
CA GLN A 70 21.34 4.74 -18.04
C GLN A 70 20.96 4.16 -16.68
N LYS A 71 21.90 3.50 -15.97
CA LYS A 71 21.69 2.98 -14.61
C LYS A 71 21.22 4.06 -13.64
N LYS A 72 21.86 5.23 -13.67
CA LYS A 72 21.48 6.37 -12.82
C LYS A 72 20.07 6.88 -13.13
N LEU A 73 19.70 6.96 -14.40
CA LEU A 73 18.36 7.36 -14.84
C LEU A 73 17.31 6.32 -14.41
N ASP A 74 17.57 5.03 -14.62
CA ASP A 74 16.67 3.94 -14.25
C ASP A 74 16.42 3.91 -12.75
N ARG A 75 17.47 4.08 -11.94
CA ARG A 75 17.35 4.19 -10.49
C ARG A 75 16.48 5.37 -10.07
N ASN A 76 16.73 6.55 -10.62
CA ASN A 76 15.99 7.76 -10.26
C ASN A 76 14.51 7.67 -10.70
N ASN A 77 14.26 7.12 -11.89
CA ASN A 77 12.91 6.83 -12.37
C ASN A 77 12.20 5.84 -11.45
N ALA A 78 12.89 4.76 -11.00
CA ALA A 78 12.34 3.79 -10.06
C ALA A 78 11.95 4.44 -8.72
N ILE A 79 12.83 5.26 -8.15
CA ILE A 79 12.59 5.99 -6.91
C ILE A 79 11.34 6.85 -7.02
N VAL A 80 11.23 7.70 -8.05
CA VAL A 80 10.11 8.63 -8.20
C VAL A 80 8.80 7.88 -8.48
N ILE A 81 8.81 6.87 -9.34
CA ILE A 81 7.59 6.14 -9.68
C ILE A 81 7.04 5.39 -8.47
N LEU A 82 7.88 4.68 -7.71
CA LEU A 82 7.43 3.96 -6.53
C LEU A 82 6.99 4.92 -5.42
N ALA A 83 7.60 6.10 -5.32
CA ALA A 83 7.13 7.16 -4.42
C ALA A 83 5.72 7.63 -4.78
N VAL A 84 5.46 7.91 -6.07
CA VAL A 84 4.15 8.37 -6.55
C VAL A 84 3.09 7.28 -6.35
N VAL A 85 3.40 6.03 -6.70
CA VAL A 85 2.46 4.90 -6.54
C VAL A 85 2.14 4.66 -5.07
N ALA A 86 3.16 4.60 -4.19
CA ALA A 86 2.95 4.42 -2.75
C ALA A 86 2.09 5.55 -2.18
N GLY A 87 2.47 6.79 -2.49
CA GLY A 87 1.84 8.00 -1.97
C GLY A 87 0.37 8.08 -2.34
N LEU A 88 0.02 7.90 -3.62
CA LEU A 88 -1.35 8.04 -4.10
C LEU A 88 -2.26 6.90 -3.62
N ILE A 89 -1.78 5.65 -3.57
CA ILE A 89 -2.57 4.53 -3.03
C ILE A 89 -2.82 4.73 -1.53
N ALA A 90 -1.79 5.10 -0.75
CA ALA A 90 -1.94 5.36 0.68
C ALA A 90 -2.83 6.57 0.97
N ALA A 91 -2.72 7.63 0.18
CA ALA A 91 -3.55 8.82 0.26
C ALA A 91 -5.03 8.50 0.02
N ALA A 92 -5.33 7.73 -1.04
CA ALA A 92 -6.70 7.34 -1.37
C ALA A 92 -7.31 6.45 -0.28
N LEU A 93 -6.58 5.45 0.22
CA LEU A 93 -7.02 4.58 1.31
C LEU A 93 -7.28 5.34 2.61
N ALA A 94 -6.37 6.24 3.00
CA ALA A 94 -6.52 7.04 4.20
C ALA A 94 -7.67 8.05 4.08
N ALA A 95 -7.86 8.64 2.89
CA ALA A 95 -8.98 9.52 2.59
C ALA A 95 -10.33 8.78 2.70
N GLY A 96 -10.41 7.54 2.20
CA GLY A 96 -11.60 6.70 2.33
C GLY A 96 -11.99 6.43 3.78
N GLU A 97 -11.02 6.06 4.62
CA GLU A 97 -11.24 5.88 6.06
C GLU A 97 -11.62 7.19 6.78
N ALA A 98 -11.03 8.32 6.38
CA ALA A 98 -11.35 9.64 6.95
C ALA A 98 -12.74 10.13 6.52
N ALA A 99 -13.17 9.86 5.28
CA ALA A 99 -14.48 10.23 4.76
C ALA A 99 -15.61 9.55 5.55
N LEU A 100 -15.41 8.30 5.97
CA LEU A 100 -16.35 7.59 6.85
C LEU A 100 -16.50 8.23 8.23
N ARG A 101 -15.56 9.09 8.63
CA ARG A 101 -15.62 9.86 9.89
C ARG A 101 -16.26 11.25 9.72
N ARG A 102 -16.73 11.59 8.50
CA ARG A 102 -17.47 12.82 8.16
C ARG A 102 -16.76 14.12 8.56
N SER A 103 -15.42 14.15 8.52
CA SER A 103 -14.63 15.36 8.82
C SER A 103 -13.71 15.71 7.67
N TRP A 104 -13.97 16.83 7.00
CA TRP A 104 -13.14 17.34 5.90
C TRP A 104 -11.71 17.63 6.31
N ALA A 105 -11.51 18.19 7.52
CA ALA A 105 -10.17 18.43 8.06
C ALA A 105 -9.38 17.11 8.17
N LEU A 106 -10.02 16.03 8.64
CA LEU A 106 -9.37 14.73 8.70
C LEU A 106 -9.06 14.16 7.32
N ILE A 107 -9.90 14.38 6.31
CA ILE A 107 -9.63 13.92 4.93
C ILE A 107 -8.37 14.58 4.37
N VAL A 108 -8.24 15.91 4.52
CA VAL A 108 -7.07 16.65 4.02
C VAL A 108 -5.80 16.20 4.75
N VAL A 109 -5.85 16.12 6.08
CA VAL A 109 -4.71 15.65 6.88
C VAL A 109 -4.36 14.21 6.52
N ALA A 110 -5.37 13.34 6.34
CA ALA A 110 -5.15 11.95 5.98
C ALA A 110 -4.44 11.83 4.64
N LEU A 111 -4.94 12.52 3.61
CA LEU A 111 -4.41 12.51 2.26
C LEU A 111 -2.95 12.98 2.23
N VAL A 112 -2.66 14.12 2.87
CA VAL A 112 -1.31 14.71 2.86
C VAL A 112 -0.34 13.88 3.68
N VAL A 113 -0.67 13.56 4.93
CA VAL A 113 0.26 12.86 5.84
C VAL A 113 0.52 11.43 5.38
N SER A 114 -0.53 10.66 5.03
CA SER A 114 -0.32 9.29 4.58
C SER A 114 0.42 9.25 3.24
N GLY A 115 0.08 10.16 2.32
CA GLY A 115 0.70 10.26 1.01
C GLY A 115 2.20 10.58 1.10
N LEU A 116 2.59 11.59 1.90
CA LEU A 116 3.99 11.98 2.07
C LEU A 116 4.81 10.89 2.75
N VAL A 117 4.28 10.28 3.82
CA VAL A 117 4.97 9.19 4.52
C VAL A 117 5.16 7.98 3.61
N ALA A 118 4.11 7.57 2.89
CA ALA A 118 4.21 6.46 1.95
C ALA A 118 5.13 6.79 0.78
N ALA A 119 5.12 8.01 0.24
CA ALA A 119 6.01 8.41 -0.86
C ALA A 119 7.48 8.42 -0.45
N ALA A 120 7.80 8.91 0.76
CA ALA A 120 9.15 8.88 1.29
C ALA A 120 9.65 7.43 1.44
N LEU A 121 8.83 6.54 2.02
CA LEU A 121 9.19 5.12 2.18
C LEU A 121 9.16 4.36 0.84
N GLY A 122 8.30 4.73 -0.10
CA GLY A 122 8.23 4.18 -1.46
C GLY A 122 9.46 4.56 -2.29
N SER A 123 10.02 5.74 -2.06
CA SER A 123 11.31 6.16 -2.63
C SER A 123 12.43 5.19 -2.23
N TRP A 124 12.46 4.81 -0.95
CA TRP A 124 13.39 3.79 -0.44
C TRP A 124 13.14 2.42 -1.05
N ALA A 125 11.89 2.03 -1.26
CA ALA A 125 11.55 0.78 -1.95
C ALA A 125 12.08 0.76 -3.40
N GLY A 126 12.00 1.89 -4.12
CA GLY A 126 12.56 2.01 -5.47
C GLY A 126 14.08 1.97 -5.53
N TRP A 127 14.74 2.62 -4.57
CA TRP A 127 16.20 2.50 -4.45
C TRP A 127 16.63 1.06 -4.15
N ALA A 128 16.00 0.42 -3.16
CA ALA A 128 16.33 -0.95 -2.76
C ALA A 128 16.01 -1.97 -3.86
N GLY A 129 14.89 -1.81 -4.57
CA GLY A 129 14.51 -2.63 -5.72
C GLY A 129 15.52 -2.54 -6.86
N HIS A 130 15.98 -1.33 -7.18
CA HIS A 130 17.02 -1.13 -8.19
C HIS A 130 18.36 -1.74 -7.75
N ALA A 131 18.78 -1.52 -6.49
CA ALA A 131 20.01 -2.10 -5.96
C ALA A 131 20.00 -3.63 -6.00
N LEU A 132 18.86 -4.25 -5.65
CA LEU A 132 18.69 -5.70 -5.78
C LEU A 132 18.75 -6.16 -7.24
N PHE A 133 18.11 -5.42 -8.16
CA PHE A 133 18.15 -5.74 -9.59
C PHE A 133 19.58 -5.73 -10.11
N GLU A 134 20.38 -4.71 -9.78
CA GLU A 134 21.81 -4.66 -10.16
C GLU A 134 22.63 -5.78 -9.53
N TYR A 135 22.35 -6.14 -8.28
CA TYR A 135 23.03 -7.24 -7.59
C TYR A 135 22.73 -8.61 -8.23
N LEU A 136 21.50 -8.82 -8.71
CA LEU A 136 21.09 -10.09 -9.31
C LEU A 136 21.41 -10.18 -10.81
N ARG A 137 21.58 -9.05 -11.51
CA ARG A 137 21.82 -9.01 -12.97
C ARG A 137 23.03 -9.87 -13.43
N PRO A 138 24.18 -9.90 -12.73
CA PRO A 138 25.33 -10.72 -13.14
C PRO A 138 25.17 -12.22 -12.86
N ARG A 139 24.23 -12.63 -12.01
CA ARG A 139 24.10 -14.03 -11.54
C ARG A 139 23.36 -14.89 -12.56
N ARG A 140 24.10 -15.44 -13.53
CA ARG A 140 23.58 -16.30 -14.62
C ARG A 140 23.00 -17.65 -14.15
N GLU A 141 23.23 -18.04 -12.91
CA GLU A 141 22.75 -19.31 -12.34
C GLU A 141 21.23 -19.35 -12.11
N LEU A 142 20.59 -18.18 -11.96
CA LEU A 142 19.15 -18.08 -11.77
C LEU A 142 18.44 -17.92 -13.12
N SER A 143 17.32 -18.63 -13.31
CA SER A 143 16.44 -18.39 -14.45
C SER A 143 15.94 -16.94 -14.44
N GLU A 144 15.74 -16.37 -15.63
CA GLU A 144 15.26 -14.99 -15.79
C GLU A 144 13.92 -14.75 -15.08
N LEU A 145 13.05 -15.77 -15.11
CA LEU A 145 11.77 -15.77 -14.41
C LEU A 145 11.96 -15.69 -12.89
N ALA A 146 12.84 -16.52 -12.32
CA ALA A 146 13.11 -16.51 -10.88
C ALA A 146 13.71 -15.18 -10.43
N ARG A 147 14.63 -14.62 -11.22
CA ARG A 147 15.22 -13.29 -10.97
C ARG A 147 14.15 -12.20 -10.95
N THR A 148 13.30 -12.17 -11.97
CA THR A 148 12.21 -11.17 -12.08
C THR A 148 11.24 -11.32 -10.92
N ALA A 149 10.81 -12.54 -10.60
CA ALA A 149 9.91 -12.81 -9.49
C ALA A 149 10.50 -12.35 -8.15
N MET A 150 11.79 -12.61 -7.89
CA MET A 150 12.46 -12.16 -6.67
C MET A 150 12.49 -10.63 -6.57
N VAL A 151 12.90 -9.94 -7.64
CA VAL A 151 12.97 -8.47 -7.67
C VAL A 151 11.58 -7.86 -7.46
N GLN A 152 10.57 -8.34 -8.19
CA GLN A 152 9.20 -7.83 -8.08
C GLN A 152 8.59 -8.11 -6.71
N THR A 153 8.81 -9.29 -6.13
CA THR A 153 8.32 -9.66 -4.80
C THR A 153 8.93 -8.78 -3.71
N LEU A 154 10.24 -8.57 -3.73
CA LEU A 154 10.88 -7.71 -2.74
C LEU A 154 10.44 -6.25 -2.91
N MET A 155 10.51 -5.74 -4.15
CA MET A 155 10.17 -4.35 -4.46
C MET A 155 8.71 -4.03 -4.09
N LEU A 156 7.76 -4.87 -4.51
CA LEU A 156 6.35 -4.69 -4.18
C LEU A 156 6.06 -4.97 -2.72
N GLY A 157 6.78 -5.89 -2.07
CA GLY A 157 6.73 -6.09 -0.61
C GLY A 157 7.09 -4.81 0.15
N LEU A 158 8.21 -4.17 -0.21
CA LEU A 158 8.63 -2.89 0.38
C LEU A 158 7.66 -1.75 0.05
N LEU A 159 7.13 -1.71 -1.17
CA LEU A 159 6.07 -0.77 -1.54
C LEU A 159 4.83 -0.97 -0.68
N GLY A 160 4.38 -2.21 -0.51
CA GLY A 160 3.25 -2.57 0.34
C GLY A 160 3.47 -2.15 1.79
N CYS A 161 4.66 -2.39 2.35
CA CYS A 161 5.06 -1.85 3.66
C CYS A 161 4.91 -0.33 3.72
N SER A 162 5.40 0.39 2.71
CA SER A 162 5.32 1.86 2.66
C SER A 162 3.88 2.37 2.68
N VAL A 163 2.99 1.72 1.92
CA VAL A 163 1.54 2.02 1.91
C VAL A 163 0.93 1.72 3.27
N GLY A 164 1.20 0.55 3.84
CA GLY A 164 0.70 0.16 5.16
C GLY A 164 1.10 1.12 6.27
N VAL A 165 2.37 1.55 6.29
CA VAL A 165 2.88 2.55 7.24
C VAL A 165 2.26 3.93 6.99
N GLY A 166 2.14 4.35 5.73
CA GLY A 166 1.50 5.60 5.36
C GLY A 166 0.07 5.69 5.89
N VAL A 167 -0.75 4.66 5.66
CA VAL A 167 -2.12 4.65 6.19
C VAL A 167 -2.15 4.56 7.72
N ALA A 168 -1.24 3.78 8.32
CA ALA A 168 -1.12 3.67 9.77
C ALA A 168 -0.71 4.97 10.46
N ALA A 169 -0.02 5.89 9.77
CA ALA A 169 0.38 7.18 10.31
C ALA A 169 -0.82 8.03 10.76
N VAL A 170 -1.98 7.85 10.09
CA VAL A 170 -3.20 8.62 10.35
C VAL A 170 -4.22 7.80 11.13
N VAL A 171 -4.39 6.53 10.78
CA VAL A 171 -5.46 5.67 11.33
C VAL A 171 -4.99 4.89 12.58
N GLY A 172 -3.71 4.53 12.64
CA GLY A 172 -3.13 3.68 13.67
C GLY A 172 -2.66 4.44 14.91
N ARG A 173 -3.56 4.70 15.87
CA ARG A 173 -3.17 5.32 17.16
C ARG A 173 -2.41 4.35 18.08
N ARG A 174 -2.67 3.04 17.99
CA ARG A 174 -2.01 2.01 18.80
C ARG A 174 -0.91 1.30 18.02
N VAL A 175 0.20 0.97 18.69
CA VAL A 175 1.35 0.25 18.11
C VAL A 175 0.91 -1.04 17.41
N ARG A 176 0.02 -1.81 18.04
CA ARG A 176 -0.53 -3.05 17.45
C ARG A 176 -1.25 -2.80 16.12
N GLY A 177 -2.03 -1.71 16.00
CA GLY A 177 -2.69 -1.36 14.74
C GLY A 177 -1.70 -0.94 13.65
N ARG A 178 -0.64 -0.21 14.02
CA ARG A 178 0.44 0.14 13.09
C ARG A 178 1.16 -1.10 12.58
N LEU A 179 1.47 -2.04 13.47
CA LEU A 179 2.11 -3.31 13.11
C LEU A 179 1.21 -4.15 12.20
N SER A 180 -0.09 -4.25 12.50
CA SER A 180 -1.05 -4.96 11.64
C SER A 180 -1.09 -4.38 10.23
N CYS A 181 -1.12 -3.05 10.07
CA CYS A 181 -1.15 -2.45 8.74
C CYS A 181 0.20 -2.53 8.02
N PHE A 182 1.32 -2.50 8.74
CA PHE A 182 2.64 -2.83 8.18
C PHE A 182 2.66 -4.27 7.63
N ILE A 183 2.23 -5.26 8.43
CA ILE A 183 2.20 -6.68 8.02
C ILE A 183 1.22 -6.88 6.86
N ALA A 184 0.03 -6.29 6.91
CA ALA A 184 -0.95 -6.38 5.83
C ALA A 184 -0.43 -5.77 4.53
N GLY A 185 0.25 -4.62 4.63
CA GLY A 185 0.94 -3.99 3.52
C GLY A 185 2.03 -4.90 2.93
N LEU A 186 2.91 -5.45 3.77
CA LEU A 186 3.96 -6.38 3.35
C LEU A 186 3.38 -7.60 2.63
N LEU A 187 2.39 -8.26 3.24
CA LEU A 187 1.75 -9.44 2.66
C LEU A 187 1.07 -9.12 1.34
N GLY A 188 0.39 -7.98 1.23
CA GLY A 188 -0.24 -7.56 0.00
C GLY A 188 0.76 -7.23 -1.10
N GLY A 189 1.86 -6.58 -0.75
CA GLY A 189 2.97 -6.32 -1.67
C GLY A 189 3.64 -7.60 -2.18
N VAL A 190 3.96 -8.53 -1.28
CA VAL A 190 4.55 -9.84 -1.62
C VAL A 190 3.62 -10.63 -2.53
N LEU A 191 2.33 -10.72 -2.16
CA LEU A 191 1.33 -11.43 -2.96
C LEU A 191 1.18 -10.80 -4.35
N ALA A 192 1.15 -9.47 -4.44
CA ALA A 192 1.12 -8.76 -5.72
C ALA A 192 2.36 -9.06 -6.57
N GLY A 193 3.56 -9.07 -5.96
CA GLY A 193 4.80 -9.36 -6.67
C GLY A 193 4.94 -10.81 -7.13
N MET A 194 4.35 -11.77 -6.41
CA MET A 194 4.28 -13.16 -6.85
C MET A 194 3.23 -13.38 -7.96
N LEU A 195 2.08 -12.70 -7.87
CA LEU A 195 1.02 -12.82 -8.86
C LEU A 195 1.30 -12.04 -10.14
N TYR A 196 2.08 -10.96 -10.08
CA TYR A 196 2.34 -10.12 -11.24
C TYR A 196 2.99 -10.89 -12.41
N PRO A 197 4.08 -11.66 -12.25
CA PRO A 197 4.65 -12.44 -13.35
C PRO A 197 3.66 -13.44 -13.96
N VAL A 198 2.81 -14.06 -13.13
CA VAL A 198 1.79 -15.02 -13.57
C VAL A 198 0.69 -14.29 -14.37
N ALA A 199 0.21 -13.16 -13.86
CA ALA A 199 -0.76 -12.32 -14.56
C ALA A 199 -0.19 -11.80 -15.87
N ALA A 200 1.06 -11.33 -15.85
CA ALA A 200 1.78 -10.85 -17.02
C ALA A 200 2.00 -11.97 -18.05
N SER A 201 2.24 -13.21 -17.65
CA SER A 201 2.35 -14.33 -18.60
C SER A 201 1.01 -14.71 -19.22
N VAL A 202 -0.08 -14.66 -18.45
CA VAL A 202 -1.43 -14.98 -18.96
C VAL A 202 -1.91 -13.90 -19.92
N VAL A 203 -1.73 -12.62 -19.57
CA VAL A 203 -2.06 -11.49 -20.45
C VAL A 203 -1.08 -11.39 -21.61
N GLY A 204 0.18 -11.76 -21.37
CA GLY A 204 1.31 -11.70 -22.31
C GLY A 204 1.36 -12.80 -23.36
N LEU A 205 0.41 -13.75 -23.38
CA LEU A 205 0.17 -14.61 -24.55
C LEU A 205 -0.06 -13.79 -25.85
N ILE A 206 -0.26 -12.48 -25.74
CA ILE A 206 -0.41 -11.53 -26.85
C ILE A 206 0.85 -10.65 -27.05
N THR A 207 1.74 -10.50 -26.06
CA THR A 207 2.92 -9.61 -26.14
C THR A 207 4.10 -10.09 -25.28
N PRO A 208 5.34 -10.12 -25.82
CA PRO A 208 6.52 -10.56 -25.07
C PRO A 208 6.80 -9.64 -23.88
N VAL A 209 7.00 -10.24 -22.71
CA VAL A 209 7.34 -9.57 -21.44
C VAL A 209 8.84 -9.27 -21.45
N ILE A 210 9.19 -7.98 -21.47
CA ILE A 210 10.58 -7.53 -21.36
C ILE A 210 10.93 -7.50 -19.87
N THR A 211 11.87 -8.33 -19.44
CA THR A 211 12.32 -8.45 -18.03
C THR A 211 13.53 -7.56 -17.72
N ASP A 212 14.00 -6.80 -18.70
CA ASP A 212 15.20 -5.97 -18.60
C ASP A 212 14.99 -4.68 -17.80
N THR A 213 13.74 -4.30 -17.54
CA THR A 213 13.41 -3.09 -16.80
C THR A 213 12.66 -3.40 -15.52
N LEU A 214 13.04 -2.72 -14.44
CA LEU A 214 12.39 -2.84 -13.12
C LEU A 214 10.91 -2.46 -13.19
N ILE A 215 10.62 -1.42 -13.97
CA ILE A 215 9.28 -0.89 -14.23
C ILE A 215 8.86 -1.35 -15.62
N PRO A 216 7.63 -1.86 -15.81
CA PRO A 216 7.17 -2.26 -17.13
C PRO A 216 7.13 -1.07 -18.09
N ALA A 217 7.64 -1.26 -19.32
CA ALA A 217 7.74 -0.17 -20.28
C ALA A 217 6.37 0.21 -20.87
N ARG A 218 5.52 -0.79 -21.15
CA ARG A 218 4.23 -0.58 -21.83
C ARG A 218 3.17 -0.05 -20.86
N ALA A 219 2.26 0.78 -21.38
CA ALA A 219 1.19 1.38 -20.59
C ALA A 219 0.25 0.32 -19.98
N GLY A 220 -0.08 -0.73 -20.75
CA GLY A 220 -0.93 -1.83 -20.29
C GLY A 220 -0.28 -2.69 -19.20
N GLU A 221 1.02 -2.97 -19.32
CA GLU A 221 1.77 -3.71 -18.30
C GLU A 221 1.89 -2.91 -17.00
N ARG A 222 2.09 -1.58 -17.10
CA ARG A 222 2.05 -0.67 -15.94
C ARG A 222 0.68 -0.64 -15.28
N LEU A 223 -0.40 -0.60 -16.07
CA LEU A 223 -1.76 -0.65 -15.54
C LEU A 223 -2.01 -1.95 -14.77
N LEU A 224 -1.61 -3.09 -15.35
CA LEU A 224 -1.72 -4.39 -14.70
C LEU A 224 -0.92 -4.44 -13.39
N TRP A 225 0.34 -3.97 -13.42
CA TRP A 225 1.23 -3.96 -12.26
C TRP A 225 0.71 -3.08 -11.12
N ILE A 226 0.32 -1.83 -11.40
CA ILE A 226 -0.25 -0.89 -10.41
C ILE A 226 -1.63 -1.37 -9.95
N GLY A 227 -2.49 -1.77 -10.89
CA GLY A 227 -3.86 -2.18 -10.61
C GLY A 227 -3.94 -3.44 -9.74
N LEU A 228 -3.13 -4.46 -10.04
CA LEU A 228 -3.03 -5.67 -9.23
C LEU A 228 -2.56 -5.36 -7.82
N THR A 229 -1.52 -4.52 -7.69
CA THR A 229 -0.99 -4.08 -6.40
C THR A 229 -2.04 -3.32 -5.59
N ALA A 230 -2.72 -2.36 -6.21
CA ALA A 230 -3.78 -1.58 -5.58
C ALA A 230 -4.94 -2.46 -5.12
N LEU A 231 -5.40 -3.39 -5.96
CA LEU A 231 -6.50 -4.29 -5.63
C LEU A 231 -6.18 -5.18 -4.42
N ILE A 232 -4.99 -5.79 -4.41
CA ILE A 232 -4.57 -6.66 -3.30
C ILE A 232 -4.39 -5.87 -2.01
N LEU A 233 -3.76 -4.70 -2.05
CA LEU A 233 -3.61 -3.83 -0.89
C LEU A 233 -4.96 -3.33 -0.36
N GLY A 234 -5.87 -2.93 -1.25
CA GLY A 234 -7.22 -2.50 -0.91
C GLY A 234 -8.08 -3.60 -0.29
N LEU A 235 -7.79 -4.87 -0.60
CA LEU A 235 -8.43 -6.02 0.03
C LEU A 235 -7.82 -6.33 1.41
N LEU A 236 -6.49 -6.45 1.48
CA LEU A 236 -5.81 -6.95 2.68
C LEU A 236 -5.71 -5.93 3.81
N LEU A 237 -5.51 -4.65 3.52
CA LEU A 237 -5.40 -3.62 4.57
C LEU A 237 -6.67 -3.53 5.42
N PRO A 238 -7.89 -3.39 4.84
CA PRO A 238 -9.12 -3.41 5.62
C PRO A 238 -9.39 -4.77 6.28
N ALA A 239 -9.08 -5.89 5.62
CA ALA A 239 -9.33 -7.22 6.16
C ALA A 239 -8.51 -7.46 7.44
N VAL A 240 -7.22 -7.17 7.41
CA VAL A 240 -6.31 -7.41 8.54
C VAL A 240 -6.43 -6.32 9.61
N CYS A 241 -6.53 -5.04 9.22
CA CYS A 241 -6.64 -3.94 10.19
C CYS A 241 -8.06 -3.81 10.79
N GLY A 242 -9.10 -4.34 10.13
CA GLY A 242 -10.51 -4.28 10.56
C GLY A 242 -10.99 -5.43 11.45
N GLN A 243 -10.24 -6.54 11.54
CA GLN A 243 -10.63 -7.75 12.30
C GLN A 243 -10.86 -7.54 13.81
N GLY A 244 -10.46 -6.40 14.39
CA GLY A 244 -10.78 -6.04 15.77
C GLY A 244 -12.26 -5.71 16.04
N ALA A 245 -13.10 -5.58 15.01
CA ALA A 245 -14.51 -5.20 15.15
C ALA A 245 -15.48 -6.38 15.25
N CYS A 246 -15.18 -7.53 14.64
CA CYS A 246 -16.18 -8.59 14.45
C CYS A 246 -16.33 -9.56 15.65
N CYS A 247 -15.29 -9.76 16.45
CA CYS A 247 -15.35 -10.72 17.57
C CYS A 247 -16.12 -10.25 18.81
N ARG A 248 -16.77 -9.07 18.77
CA ARG A 248 -17.60 -8.58 19.90
C ARG A 248 -19.09 -8.53 19.63
N CYS A 249 -19.53 -8.98 18.45
CA CYS A 249 -20.95 -9.15 18.19
C CYS A 249 -21.35 -10.61 18.47
N ARG A 250 -22.06 -10.76 19.59
CA ARG A 250 -23.17 -11.70 19.77
C ARG A 250 -22.79 -13.11 20.24
N THR A 251 -22.37 -13.23 21.50
CA THR A 251 -23.15 -14.13 22.37
C THR A 251 -24.42 -13.37 22.71
N PRO A 252 -25.60 -13.73 22.18
CA PRO A 252 -26.83 -13.31 22.83
C PRO A 252 -26.71 -13.84 24.26
N ALA A 253 -26.77 -12.95 25.24
CA ALA A 253 -27.00 -13.37 26.62
C ALA A 253 -28.29 -14.20 26.56
N GLU A 254 -28.12 -15.51 26.68
CA GLU A 254 -29.17 -16.48 26.83
C GLU A 254 -29.94 -16.05 28.06
N THR A 255 -31.06 -15.36 27.83
CA THR A 255 -32.06 -15.07 28.82
C THR A 255 -32.51 -16.41 29.35
N ARG A 256 -31.93 -16.84 30.48
CA ARG A 256 -32.46 -17.98 31.23
C ARG A 256 -33.92 -17.66 31.53
N PRO A 257 -34.88 -18.52 31.14
CA PRO A 257 -36.21 -18.42 31.70
C PRO A 257 -36.06 -18.59 33.21
N GLN A 258 -36.58 -17.60 33.93
CA GLN A 258 -36.77 -17.67 35.37
C GLN A 258 -37.94 -18.64 35.55
N GLU A 259 -37.65 -19.90 35.87
CA GLU A 259 -38.67 -20.85 36.32
C GLU A 259 -39.01 -20.51 37.76
N ASP A 260 -40.29 -20.18 37.97
CA ASP A 260 -40.95 -19.97 39.27
C ASP A 260 -41.20 -21.31 40.00
#